data_AF-A0A7W0D2D4-F1
#
_entry.id   AF-A0A7W0D2D4-F1
#
_cell.length_a   1.000
_cell.length_b   1.000
_cell.length_c   1.000
_cell.angle_alpha   90.00
_cell.angle_beta   90.00
_cell.angle_gamma   90.00
#
_symmetry.space_group_name_H-M   'P 1'
#
loop_
_entity.id
_entity.type
_entity.pdbx_description
1 polymer ?
#
loop_
_entity_poly.entity_id
_entity_poly.type
_entity_poly.pdbx_seq_one_letter_code
_entity_poly.pdbx_strand_id
1 'polypeptide(L)'
;MFSEIFDHIHPILVHFPIAIISVALVFDLISAARTGSVSAKKGLLLWVIAALSAWLSVATGPEEMAYGNTAYLDKHSLLANFTSWMASIVVAWRMWMIWKERDNFVKTTLMIYLSLSLLTCIFVLSTGYFGGKMVYDDGVDVKVKGEYVNPPKSLK
;
A
#
# COMPACT_ATOMS: atom_id res chain seq x y z
N MET A 1 16.59 -18.18 13.01
CA MET A 1 15.36 -17.48 13.42
C MET A 1 15.37 -16.03 12.97
N PHE A 2 16.33 -15.21 13.39
CA PHE A 2 16.41 -13.82 12.94
C PHE A 2 16.66 -13.70 11.42
N SER A 3 17.53 -14.54 10.85
CA SER A 3 17.79 -14.60 9.40
C SER A 3 16.51 -14.79 8.57
N GLU A 4 15.68 -15.77 8.94
CA GLU A 4 14.42 -16.08 8.25
C GLU A 4 13.44 -14.90 8.22
N ILE A 5 13.41 -14.10 9.29
CA ILE A 5 12.56 -12.90 9.38
C ILE A 5 13.06 -11.82 8.42
N PHE A 6 14.37 -11.62 8.34
CA PHE A 6 14.95 -10.64 7.42
C PHE A 6 14.78 -11.08 5.96
N ASP A 7 14.94 -12.36 5.67
CA ASP A 7 14.77 -12.91 4.31
C ASP A 7 13.32 -12.74 3.79
N HIS A 8 12.33 -12.74 4.69
CA HIS A 8 10.90 -12.61 4.34
C HIS A 8 10.28 -11.30 4.86
N ILE A 9 11.10 -10.28 5.10
CA ILE A 9 10.61 -9.03 5.69
C ILE A 9 9.62 -8.32 4.77
N HIS A 10 9.84 -8.35 3.46
CA HIS A 10 8.96 -7.73 2.48
C HIS A 10 7.55 -8.33 2.47
N PRO A 11 7.35 -9.66 2.27
CA PRO A 11 6.02 -10.24 2.31
C PRO A 11 5.33 -10.07 3.67
N ILE A 12 6.06 -9.93 4.78
CA ILE A 12 5.45 -9.57 6.07
C ILE A 12 4.91 -8.13 6.02
N LEU A 13 5.72 -7.19 5.56
CA LEU A 13 5.40 -5.76 5.59
C LEU A 13 4.27 -5.34 4.66
N VAL A 14 4.13 -5.98 3.49
CA VAL A 14 3.09 -5.62 2.50
C VAL A 14 1.65 -5.85 3.01
N HIS A 15 1.45 -6.70 4.02
CA HIS A 15 0.12 -6.93 4.60
C HIS A 15 -0.44 -5.70 5.33
N PHE A 16 0.44 -4.90 5.96
CA PHE A 16 0.04 -3.73 6.73
C PHE A 16 -0.62 -2.64 5.86
N PRO A 17 -0.01 -2.14 4.76
CA PRO A 17 -0.66 -1.14 3.94
C PRO A 17 -1.96 -1.68 3.32
N ILE A 18 -2.01 -2.95 2.89
CA ILE A 18 -3.23 -3.57 2.35
C ILE A 18 -4.37 -3.51 3.37
N ALA A 19 -4.15 -4.03 4.59
CA ALA A 19 -5.18 -4.10 5.61
C ALA A 19 -5.56 -2.71 6.15
N ILE A 20 -4.57 -1.86 6.46
CA ILE A 20 -4.82 -0.58 7.12
C ILE A 20 -5.48 0.42 6.17
N ILE A 21 -5.07 0.48 4.90
CA ILE A 21 -5.74 1.35 3.90
C ILE A 21 -7.20 0.91 3.72
N SER A 22 -7.45 -0.40 3.61
CA SER A 22 -8.80 -0.95 3.47
C SER A 22 -9.68 -0.60 4.68
N VAL A 23 -9.17 -0.80 5.90
CA VAL A 23 -9.88 -0.47 7.13
C VAL A 23 -10.09 1.04 7.27
N ALA A 24 -9.10 1.86 6.94
CA ALA A 24 -9.21 3.31 6.99
C ALA A 24 -10.28 3.85 6.02
N LEU A 25 -10.34 3.31 4.80
CA LEU A 25 -11.39 3.64 3.83
C LEU A 25 -12.76 3.24 4.36
N VAL A 26 -12.93 2.01 4.85
CA VAL A 26 -14.23 1.55 5.40
C VAL A 26 -14.66 2.41 6.57
N PHE A 27 -13.74 2.76 7.47
CA PHE A 27 -14.00 3.67 8.58
C PHE A 27 -14.51 5.04 8.10
N ASP A 28 -13.86 5.63 7.10
CA ASP A 28 -14.25 6.92 6.54
C ASP A 28 -15.59 6.86 5.78
N LEU A 29 -15.85 5.78 5.05
CA LEU A 29 -17.13 5.54 4.38
C LEU A 29 -18.28 5.41 5.40
N ILE A 30 -18.06 4.69 6.50
CA ILE A 30 -19.04 4.58 7.59
C ILE A 30 -19.30 5.95 8.23
N SER A 31 -18.25 6.75 8.46
CA SER A 31 -18.40 8.12 8.97
C SER A 31 -19.23 8.96 8.01
N ALA A 32 -18.87 8.98 6.73
CA ALA A 32 -19.58 9.72 5.69
C ALA A 32 -21.06 9.32 5.60
N ALA A 33 -21.35 8.02 5.65
CA ALA A 33 -22.71 7.50 5.58
C ALA A 33 -23.55 7.86 6.81
N ARG A 34 -22.94 7.91 8.01
CA ARG A 34 -23.65 8.20 9.26
C ARG A 34 -23.83 9.69 9.54
N THR A 35 -22.84 10.51 9.21
CA THR A 35 -22.81 11.92 9.61
C THR A 35 -22.83 12.89 8.42
N GLY A 36 -22.75 12.40 7.19
CA GLY A 36 -22.59 13.24 6.00
C GLY A 36 -21.22 13.95 5.94
N SER A 37 -20.26 13.53 6.76
CA SER A 37 -18.95 14.15 6.88
C SER A 37 -17.85 13.16 7.31
N VAL A 38 -16.60 13.53 7.06
CA VAL A 38 -15.42 12.83 7.59
C VAL A 38 -14.58 13.84 8.35
N SER A 39 -14.28 13.57 9.62
CA SER A 39 -13.37 14.41 10.40
C SER A 39 -11.94 14.15 9.98
N ALA A 40 -11.17 15.21 9.75
CA ALA A 40 -9.77 15.18 9.37
C ALA A 40 -8.90 14.58 10.49
N LYS A 41 -9.25 14.79 11.77
CA LYS A 41 -8.59 14.18 12.93
C LYS A 41 -8.95 12.71 13.11
N LYS A 42 -10.23 12.35 12.99
CA LYS A 42 -10.67 10.95 13.16
C LYS A 42 -10.12 10.10 12.01
N GLY A 43 -9.46 9.00 12.34
CA GLY A 43 -8.83 8.13 11.35
C GLY A 43 -7.48 8.63 10.81
N LEU A 44 -6.99 9.81 11.22
CA LEU A 44 -5.67 10.31 10.78
C LEU A 44 -4.55 9.31 11.11
N LEU A 45 -4.56 8.76 12.32
CA LEU A 45 -3.55 7.79 12.75
C LEU A 45 -3.53 6.54 11.85
N LEU A 46 -4.69 6.04 11.43
CA LEU A 46 -4.78 4.91 10.50
C LEU A 46 -4.11 5.25 9.18
N TRP A 47 -4.41 6.42 8.61
CA TRP A 47 -3.81 6.87 7.36
C TRP A 47 -2.30 7.14 7.48
N VAL A 48 -1.82 7.65 8.62
CA VAL A 48 -0.38 7.83 8.89
C VAL A 48 0.34 6.48 8.93
N ILE A 49 -0.19 5.52 9.69
CA ILE A 49 0.42 4.18 9.78
C ILE A 49 0.37 3.49 8.41
N ALA A 50 -0.75 3.60 7.68
CA ALA A 50 -0.86 3.12 6.31
C ALA A 50 0.24 3.68 5.41
N ALA A 51 0.42 5.00 5.37
CA ALA A 51 1.44 5.64 4.53
C ALA A 51 2.86 5.21 4.92
N LEU A 52 3.18 5.16 6.22
CA LEU A 52 4.49 4.70 6.70
C LEU A 52 4.75 3.24 6.34
N SER A 53 3.77 2.36 6.54
CA SER A 53 3.89 0.94 6.19
C SER A 53 3.99 0.69 4.68
N ALA A 54 3.34 1.52 3.86
CA ALA A 54 3.47 1.47 2.41
C ALA A 54 4.90 1.81 1.97
N TRP A 55 5.47 2.90 2.50
CA TRP A 55 6.86 3.27 2.23
C TRP A 55 7.86 2.23 2.74
N LEU A 56 7.62 1.65 3.91
CA LEU A 56 8.47 0.59 4.44
C LEU A 56 8.40 -0.68 3.57
N SER A 57 7.23 -0.98 3.00
CA SER A 57 7.06 -2.09 2.05
C SER A 57 7.83 -1.83 0.75
N VAL A 58 7.77 -0.62 0.22
CA VAL A 58 8.58 -0.20 -0.96
C VAL A 58 10.08 -0.32 -0.64
N ALA A 59 10.52 0.18 0.51
CA ALA A 59 11.93 0.18 0.89
C ALA A 59 12.52 -1.22 1.11
N THR A 60 11.68 -2.24 1.32
CA THR A 60 12.11 -3.62 1.58
C THR A 60 11.91 -4.55 0.38
N GLY A 61 11.38 -4.06 -0.75
CA GLY A 61 11.15 -4.87 -1.94
C GLY A 61 12.45 -5.39 -2.57
N PRO A 62 12.63 -6.73 -2.71
CA PRO A 62 13.82 -7.31 -3.32
C PRO A 62 13.71 -7.34 -4.84
N GLU A 63 13.78 -6.17 -5.49
CA GLU A 63 13.57 -6.05 -6.95
C GLU A 63 14.54 -6.91 -7.77
N GLU A 64 15.78 -7.08 -7.28
CA GLU A 64 16.79 -7.92 -7.90
C GLU A 64 16.34 -9.38 -8.05
N MET A 65 15.48 -9.87 -7.13
CA MET A 65 14.98 -11.24 -7.16
C MET A 65 13.94 -11.47 -8.27
N ALA A 66 13.28 -10.40 -8.70
CA ALA A 66 12.25 -10.41 -9.73
C ALA A 66 12.78 -10.06 -11.13
N TYR A 67 14.00 -9.52 -11.22
CA TYR A 67 14.54 -8.98 -12.46
C TYR A 67 14.70 -10.07 -13.55
N GLY A 68 14.10 -9.84 -14.71
CA GLY A 68 14.13 -10.76 -15.85
C GLY A 68 13.30 -12.05 -15.67
N ASN A 69 12.61 -12.20 -14.53
CA ASN A 69 11.85 -13.39 -14.16
C ASN A 69 10.34 -13.20 -14.27
N THR A 70 9.87 -11.96 -14.29
CA THR A 70 8.44 -11.63 -14.40
C THR A 70 8.23 -10.40 -15.27
N ALA A 71 7.08 -10.35 -15.96
CA ALA A 71 6.61 -9.15 -16.66
C ALA A 71 5.76 -8.22 -15.75
N TYR A 72 5.57 -8.58 -14.49
CA TYR A 72 4.71 -7.86 -13.56
C TYR A 72 5.45 -6.91 -12.62
N LEU A 73 6.79 -7.01 -12.52
CA LEU A 73 7.62 -6.19 -11.63
C LEU A 73 7.34 -4.69 -11.79
N ASP A 74 7.45 -4.17 -13.02
CA ASP A 74 7.25 -2.74 -13.29
C ASP A 74 5.86 -2.25 -12.86
N LYS A 75 4.82 -3.06 -13.12
CA LYS A 75 3.43 -2.73 -12.72
C LYS A 75 3.27 -2.77 -11.20
N HIS A 76 3.83 -3.78 -10.55
CA HIS A 76 3.79 -3.93 -9.10
C HIS A 76 4.49 -2.75 -8.41
N SER A 77 5.74 -2.44 -8.79
CA SER A 77 6.53 -1.35 -8.22
C SER A 77 5.89 0.02 -8.52
N LEU A 78 5.34 0.24 -9.72
CA LEU A 78 4.64 1.48 -10.04
C LEU A 78 3.40 1.68 -9.17
N LEU A 79 2.57 0.65 -9.01
CA LEU A 79 1.37 0.71 -8.17
C LEU A 79 1.71 0.85 -6.68
N ALA A 80 2.80 0.22 -6.21
CA ALA A 80 3.30 0.40 -4.85
C ALA A 80 3.72 1.85 -4.57
N ASN A 81 4.42 2.47 -5.53
CA ASN A 81 4.79 3.89 -5.46
C ASN A 81 3.56 4.81 -5.49
N PHE A 82 2.61 4.57 -6.40
CA PHE A 82 1.36 5.35 -6.42
C PHE A 82 0.56 5.19 -5.13
N THR A 83 0.45 3.99 -4.59
CA THR A 83 -0.20 3.73 -3.30
C THR A 83 0.46 4.56 -2.19
N SER A 84 1.79 4.51 -2.11
CA SER A 84 2.57 5.20 -1.06
C SER A 84 2.38 6.72 -1.15
N TRP A 85 2.53 7.29 -2.34
CA TRP A 85 2.31 8.72 -2.56
C TRP A 85 0.87 9.15 -2.31
N MET A 86 -0.13 8.39 -2.76
CA MET A 86 -1.53 8.73 -2.55
C MET A 86 -1.92 8.65 -1.07
N ALA A 87 -1.44 7.63 -0.34
CA ALA A 87 -1.63 7.56 1.11
C ALA A 87 -0.99 8.78 1.81
N SER A 88 0.21 9.18 1.39
CA SER A 88 0.86 10.41 1.88
C SER A 88 0.06 11.67 1.56
N ILE A 89 -0.55 11.78 0.37
CA ILE A 89 -1.42 12.92 0.00
C ILE A 89 -2.69 12.95 0.85
N VAL A 90 -3.32 11.80 1.11
CA VAL A 90 -4.48 11.70 2.02
C VAL A 90 -4.12 12.20 3.42
N VAL A 91 -2.97 11.78 3.95
CA VAL A 91 -2.44 12.25 5.25
C VAL A 91 -2.16 13.75 5.21
N ALA A 92 -1.47 14.24 4.19
CA ALA A 92 -1.13 15.65 4.04
C ALA A 92 -2.38 16.54 3.96
N TRP A 93 -3.40 16.11 3.23
CA TRP A 93 -4.66 16.85 3.12
C TRP A 93 -5.40 16.90 4.46
N ARG A 94 -5.46 15.78 5.19
CA ARG A 94 -6.01 15.76 6.56
C ARG A 94 -5.25 16.70 7.49
N MET A 95 -3.92 16.66 7.49
CA MET A 95 -3.09 17.56 8.31
C MET A 95 -3.30 19.03 7.93
N TRP A 96 -3.39 19.34 6.63
CA TRP A 96 -3.66 20.69 6.15
C TRP A 96 -5.04 21.20 6.60
N MET A 97 -6.08 20.36 6.54
CA MET A 97 -7.41 20.69 7.04
C MET A 97 -7.40 20.98 8.55
N ILE A 98 -6.67 20.19 9.33
CA ILE A 98 -6.48 20.42 10.77
C ILE A 98 -5.77 21.75 11.01
N TRP A 99 -4.70 22.02 10.27
CA TRP A 99 -3.95 23.28 10.38
C TRP A 99 -4.78 24.51 9.98
N LYS A 100 -5.71 24.35 9.03
CA LYS A 100 -6.68 25.39 8.66
C LYS A 100 -7.90 25.47 9.58
N GLU A 101 -7.91 24.72 10.69
CA GLU A 101 -9.02 24.64 11.65
C GLU A 101 -10.35 24.21 11.00
N ARG A 102 -10.27 23.50 9.86
CA ARG A 102 -11.41 22.93 9.12
C ARG A 102 -11.47 21.44 9.39
N ASP A 103 -12.06 21.03 10.51
CA ASP A 103 -11.99 19.63 10.90
C ASP A 103 -12.81 18.68 10.01
N ASN A 104 -13.75 19.14 9.18
CA ASN A 104 -14.63 18.24 8.44
C ASN A 104 -14.53 18.39 6.92
N PHE A 105 -14.37 17.25 6.24
CA PHE A 105 -14.68 17.12 4.82
C PHE A 105 -16.19 17.04 4.64
N VAL A 106 -16.75 17.87 3.76
CA VAL A 106 -18.20 17.97 3.51
C VAL A 106 -18.46 18.25 2.02
N LYS A 107 -19.65 17.87 1.53
CA LYS A 107 -20.10 18.14 0.14
C LYS A 107 -19.01 17.75 -0.89
N THR A 108 -18.55 18.70 -1.70
CA THR A 108 -17.54 18.49 -2.75
C THR A 108 -16.21 18.02 -2.19
N THR A 109 -15.73 18.56 -1.06
CA THR A 109 -14.44 18.13 -0.49
C THR A 109 -14.51 16.70 0.03
N LEU A 110 -15.67 16.28 0.55
CA LEU A 110 -15.91 14.90 0.94
C LEU A 110 -15.87 13.95 -0.26
N MET A 111 -16.54 14.30 -1.37
CA MET A 111 -16.54 13.46 -2.57
C MET A 111 -15.13 13.27 -3.13
N ILE A 112 -14.35 14.35 -3.24
CA ILE A 112 -12.98 14.28 -3.74
C ILE A 112 -12.10 13.48 -2.77
N TYR A 113 -12.22 13.72 -1.46
CA TYR A 113 -11.52 12.99 -0.42
C TYR A 113 -11.78 11.47 -0.50
N LEU A 114 -13.06 11.06 -0.53
CA LEU A 114 -13.43 9.64 -0.59
C LEU A 114 -13.01 8.99 -1.90
N SER A 115 -13.09 9.72 -3.02
CA SER A 115 -12.61 9.22 -4.31
C SER A 115 -11.10 8.96 -4.29
N LEU A 116 -10.34 9.87 -3.69
CA LEU A 116 -8.90 9.72 -3.50
C LEU A 116 -8.59 8.51 -2.60
N SER A 117 -9.25 8.40 -1.45
CA SER A 117 -9.08 7.26 -0.53
C SER A 117 -9.45 5.93 -1.16
N LEU A 118 -10.53 5.89 -1.96
CA LEU A 118 -10.96 4.70 -2.70
C LEU A 118 -9.93 4.30 -3.75
N LEU A 119 -9.40 5.26 -4.51
CA LEU A 119 -8.39 5.00 -5.52
C LEU A 119 -7.08 4.51 -4.89
N THR A 120 -6.67 5.05 -3.74
CA THR A 120 -5.53 4.51 -2.95
C THR A 120 -5.75 3.05 -2.58
N CYS A 121 -6.98 2.68 -2.17
CA CYS A 121 -7.32 1.31 -1.84
C CYS A 121 -7.29 0.38 -3.07
N ILE A 122 -7.82 0.84 -4.20
CA ILE A 122 -7.75 0.09 -5.47
C ILE A 122 -6.29 -0.17 -5.87
N PHE A 123 -5.42 0.83 -5.72
CA PHE A 123 -4.00 0.68 -6.03
C PHE A 123 -3.32 -0.32 -5.11
N VAL A 124 -3.52 -0.27 -3.79
CA VAL A 124 -2.86 -1.24 -2.88
C VAL A 124 -3.33 -2.67 -3.13
N LEU A 125 -4.61 -2.87 -3.43
CA LEU A 125 -5.15 -4.19 -3.77
C LEU A 125 -4.60 -4.68 -5.10
N SER A 126 -4.42 -3.78 -6.07
CA SER A 126 -3.81 -4.10 -7.37
C SER A 126 -2.31 -4.44 -7.21
N THR A 127 -1.58 -3.71 -6.36
CA THR A 127 -0.19 -4.04 -5.99
C THR A 127 -0.11 -5.45 -5.41
N GLY A 128 -0.99 -5.79 -4.47
CA GLY A 128 -1.09 -7.13 -3.89
C GLY A 128 -1.41 -8.20 -4.92
N TYR A 129 -2.33 -7.93 -5.85
CA TYR A 129 -2.67 -8.84 -6.95
C TYR A 129 -1.46 -9.15 -7.84
N PHE A 130 -0.74 -8.13 -8.30
CA PHE A 130 0.45 -8.35 -9.14
C PHE A 130 1.61 -8.98 -8.37
N GLY A 131 1.78 -8.64 -7.08
CA GLY A 131 2.75 -9.31 -6.21
C GLY A 131 2.43 -10.79 -6.05
N GLY A 132 1.15 -11.12 -5.89
CA GLY A 132 0.67 -12.51 -5.88
C GLY A 132 0.98 -13.24 -7.18
N LYS A 133 0.76 -12.62 -8.35
CA LYS A 133 1.14 -13.21 -9.64
C LYS A 133 2.63 -13.50 -9.76
N MET A 134 3.48 -12.57 -9.32
CA MET A 134 4.93 -12.78 -9.34
C MET A 134 5.34 -14.02 -8.54
N VAL A 135 4.74 -14.22 -7.36
CA VAL A 135 5.05 -15.37 -6.50
C VAL A 135 4.40 -16.66 -7.02
N TYR A 136 3.10 -16.64 -7.31
CA TYR A 136 2.32 -17.85 -7.59
C TYR A 136 2.37 -18.30 -9.06
N ASP A 137 2.44 -17.36 -10.01
CA ASP A 137 2.47 -17.69 -11.44
C ASP A 137 3.93 -17.83 -11.93
N ASP A 138 4.82 -16.92 -11.51
CA ASP A 138 6.20 -16.84 -12.02
C ASP A 138 7.27 -17.42 -11.05
N GLY A 139 6.89 -17.82 -9.83
CA GLY A 139 7.80 -18.43 -8.86
C GLY A 139 8.90 -17.49 -8.33
N VAL A 140 8.67 -16.18 -8.37
CA VAL A 140 9.63 -15.17 -7.87
C VAL A 140 9.86 -15.38 -6.37
N ASP A 141 11.13 -15.49 -6.00
CA ASP A 141 11.60 -15.68 -4.61
C ASP A 141 11.05 -16.96 -3.92
N VAL A 142 10.65 -17.97 -4.71
CA VAL A 142 10.20 -19.28 -4.19
C VAL A 142 11.37 -20.27 -4.20
N LYS A 143 11.60 -20.95 -3.07
CA LYS A 143 12.62 -22.01 -2.93
C LYS A 143 12.02 -23.40 -2.71
N VAL A 144 12.59 -24.40 -3.37
CA VAL A 144 12.31 -25.82 -3.14
C VAL A 144 13.61 -26.51 -2.79
N LYS A 145 13.69 -27.11 -1.60
CA LYS A 145 14.92 -27.76 -1.07
C LYS A 145 16.16 -26.83 -1.08
N GLY A 146 15.94 -25.53 -0.89
CA GLY A 146 17.01 -24.51 -0.85
C GLY A 146 17.39 -23.92 -2.20
N GLU A 147 16.83 -24.42 -3.31
CA GLU A 147 17.08 -23.89 -4.65
C GLU A 147 15.91 -23.02 -5.13
N TYR A 148 16.22 -21.90 -5.79
CA TYR A 148 15.19 -21.03 -6.37
C TYR A 148 14.51 -21.71 -7.55
N VAL A 149 13.18 -21.66 -7.58
CA VAL A 149 12.35 -22.17 -8.69
C VAL A 149 12.60 -21.35 -9.95
N ASN A 150 12.71 -20.02 -9.80
CA ASN A 150 13.05 -19.11 -10.87
C ASN A 150 14.19 -18.18 -10.40
N PRO A 151 15.46 -18.59 -10.58
CA PRO A 151 16.60 -17.86 -10.05
C PRO A 151 16.76 -16.49 -10.74
N PRO A 152 17.20 -15.44 -10.03
CA PRO A 152 17.39 -14.11 -10.60
C PRO A 152 18.33 -14.14 -11.81
N LYS A 153 17.96 -13.45 -12.89
CA LYS A 153 18.87 -13.29 -14.03
C LYS A 153 19.83 -12.15 -13.73
N SER A 154 21.14 -12.40 -13.84
CA SER A 154 22.16 -11.38 -13.62
C SER A 154 21.91 -10.18 -14.53
N LEU A 155 21.89 -8.97 -13.96
CA LEU A 155 22.02 -7.72 -14.70
C LEU A 155 23.33 -7.81 -15.51
N LYS A 156 23.22 -7.92 -16.84
CA LYS A 156 24.38 -7.72 -17.73
C LYS A 156 24.64 -6.24 -17.90
#